data_AF-A0A4R5LXV6-F1
#
_entry.id   AF-A0A4R5LXV6-F1
#
_cell.length_a   1.000
_cell.length_b   1.000
_cell.length_c   1.000
_cell.angle_alpha   90.00
_cell.angle_beta   90.00
_cell.angle_gamma   90.00
#
_symmetry.space_group_name_H-M   'P 1'
#
loop_
_entity.id
_entity.type
_entity.pdbx_description
1 polymer ?
#
loop_
_entity_poly.entity_id
_entity_poly.type
_entity_poly.pdbx_seq_one_letter_code
_entity_poly.pdbx_strand_id
1 'polypeptide(L)'
;MNLREIAGMERVAQSHGLDTARQPIGRAADPWLARYPFYQDALRHGEATFRALPDYARTVALKRVTIDLAERAIASRILDDVHVSFIELSTNAVSEVVQRYLGGQDSGGDVTDERPATSLQAQLPSFPNLNYPHVARPPCLLRPNSNAFLDGWMRFFSYASRGDPTIPLLAVDWRDFHDRLGTLRDCMTGPHKYAHRNFGEPPQA
;
A
#
# COMPACT_ATOMS: atom_id res chain seq x y z
N MET A 1 25.72 -26.90 -27.55
CA MET A 1 25.16 -25.65 -26.99
C MET A 1 25.53 -25.62 -25.52
N ASN A 2 26.26 -24.60 -25.05
CA ASN A 2 26.97 -24.63 -23.77
C ASN A 2 26.16 -23.95 -22.66
N LEU A 3 25.94 -24.63 -21.53
CA LEU A 3 25.11 -24.18 -20.40
C LEU A 3 25.57 -22.88 -19.71
N ARG A 4 26.77 -22.37 -20.05
CA ARG A 4 27.34 -21.15 -19.46
C ARG A 4 26.86 -19.85 -20.10
N GLU A 5 26.32 -19.88 -21.32
CA GLU A 5 25.77 -18.67 -21.98
C GLU A 5 24.36 -18.31 -21.48
N ILE A 6 23.57 -19.29 -21.06
CA ILE A 6 22.18 -19.09 -20.61
C ILE A 6 22.13 -18.33 -19.27
N ALA A 7 23.10 -18.59 -18.38
CA ALA A 7 23.22 -17.90 -17.09
C ALA A 7 23.65 -16.43 -17.21
N GLY A 8 24.27 -16.03 -18.33
CA GLY A 8 24.69 -14.65 -18.59
C GLY A 8 23.54 -13.74 -18.97
N MET A 9 22.60 -14.23 -19.79
CA MET A 9 21.43 -13.44 -20.23
C MET A 9 20.37 -13.32 -19.13
N GLU A 10 20.24 -14.31 -18.24
CA GLU A 10 19.26 -14.28 -17.15
C GLU A 10 19.64 -13.26 -16.05
N ARG A 11 20.93 -13.08 -15.76
CA ARG A 11 21.39 -12.05 -14.81
C ARG A 11 21.22 -10.63 -15.33
N VAL A 12 21.37 -10.41 -16.64
CA VAL A 12 21.16 -9.08 -17.26
C VAL A 12 19.66 -8.76 -17.34
N ALA A 13 18.80 -9.75 -17.57
CA ALA A 13 17.35 -9.55 -17.58
C ALA A 13 16.77 -9.31 -16.17
N GLN A 14 17.26 -10.01 -15.14
CA GLN A 14 16.77 -9.84 -13.75
C GLN A 14 17.20 -8.51 -13.13
N SER A 15 18.38 -7.99 -13.49
CA SER A 15 18.83 -6.67 -13.01
C SER A 15 18.05 -5.52 -13.69
N HIS A 16 17.61 -5.69 -14.94
CA HIS A 16 16.81 -4.67 -15.62
C HIS A 16 15.35 -4.60 -15.14
N GLY A 17 14.76 -5.71 -14.69
CA GLY A 17 13.37 -5.74 -14.21
C GLY A 17 13.13 -4.95 -12.91
N LEU A 18 14.14 -4.83 -12.05
CA LEU A 18 14.04 -4.08 -10.78
C LEU A 18 14.34 -2.58 -10.94
N ASP A 19 15.12 -2.19 -11.96
CA ASP A 19 15.41 -0.78 -12.23
C ASP A 19 14.28 -0.07 -12.99
N THR A 20 13.42 -0.80 -13.69
CA THR A 20 12.33 -0.19 -14.48
C THR A 20 11.14 0.26 -13.60
N ALA A 21 11.05 -0.21 -12.35
CA ALA A 21 10.02 0.24 -11.41
C ALA A 21 10.27 1.67 -10.88
N ARG A 22 11.47 2.22 -11.09
CA ARG A 22 11.95 3.48 -10.49
C ARG A 22 11.74 4.70 -11.38
N GLN A 23 10.60 4.81 -12.06
CA GLN A 23 10.30 6.06 -12.76
C GLN A 23 9.76 7.09 -11.78
N PRO A 24 10.52 8.18 -11.49
CA PRO A 24 9.99 9.26 -10.68
C PRO A 24 8.80 9.89 -11.41
N ILE A 25 7.66 9.92 -10.74
CA ILE A 25 6.53 10.74 -11.20
C ILE A 25 7.02 12.18 -11.04
N GLY A 26 7.22 12.89 -12.16
CA GLY A 26 7.63 14.30 -12.17
C GLY A 26 6.54 15.21 -11.59
N ARG A 27 6.32 15.16 -10.28
CA ARG A 27 5.42 16.01 -9.50
C ARG A 27 6.15 16.49 -8.25
N ALA A 28 5.70 17.64 -7.73
CA ALA A 28 6.37 18.41 -6.68
C ALA A 28 6.56 17.60 -5.37
N ALA A 29 7.56 18.02 -4.57
CA ALA A 29 7.97 17.44 -3.29
C ALA A 29 6.82 16.80 -2.50
N ASP A 30 6.79 15.46 -2.49
CA ASP A 30 5.65 14.63 -2.12
C ASP A 30 5.12 14.84 -0.69
N PRO A 31 4.04 15.63 -0.51
CA PRO A 31 3.45 15.88 0.80
C PRO A 31 2.78 14.63 1.37
N TRP A 32 2.42 13.67 0.50
CA TRP A 32 1.73 12.44 0.88
C TRP A 32 2.62 11.54 1.74
N LEU A 33 3.94 11.52 1.50
CA LEU A 33 4.90 10.75 2.29
C LEU A 33 5.10 11.27 3.71
N ALA A 34 4.80 12.56 3.96
CA ALA A 34 4.83 13.12 5.32
C ALA A 34 3.85 12.42 6.27
N ARG A 35 2.87 11.68 5.73
CA ARG A 35 1.92 10.85 6.48
C ARG A 35 2.53 9.56 7.03
N TYR A 36 3.78 9.26 6.67
CA TYR A 36 4.51 8.05 7.05
C TYR A 36 5.89 8.40 7.63
N PRO A 37 5.97 9.16 8.74
CA PRO A 37 7.22 9.76 9.22
C PRO A 37 8.34 8.74 9.49
N PHE A 38 8.01 7.55 10.01
CA PHE A 38 9.01 6.50 10.27
C PHE A 38 9.55 5.82 9.01
N TYR A 39 8.82 5.89 7.91
CA TYR A 39 9.15 5.20 6.67
C TYR A 39 9.53 6.17 5.55
N GLN A 40 9.46 7.48 5.80
CA GLN A 40 9.50 8.53 4.79
C GLN A 40 10.72 8.41 3.87
N ASP A 41 11.93 8.34 4.43
CA ASP A 41 13.14 8.30 3.62
C ASP A 41 13.25 7.01 2.81
N ALA A 42 12.88 5.87 3.39
CA ALA A 42 12.85 4.62 2.66
C ALA A 42 11.81 4.64 1.53
N LEU A 43 10.62 5.18 1.79
CA LEU A 43 9.53 5.27 0.82
C LEU A 43 9.87 6.22 -0.34
N ARG A 44 10.59 7.33 -0.08
CA ARG A 44 11.06 8.26 -1.13
C ARG A 44 11.90 7.58 -2.20
N HIS A 45 12.71 6.60 -1.81
CA HIS A 45 13.57 5.87 -2.73
C HIS A 45 12.88 4.69 -3.43
N GLY A 46 11.63 4.39 -3.07
CA GLY A 46 10.83 3.28 -3.62
C GLY A 46 9.56 3.71 -4.35
N GLU A 47 9.41 5.00 -4.66
CA GLU A 47 8.23 5.50 -5.39
C GLU A 47 8.14 4.91 -6.80
N ALA A 48 6.91 4.54 -7.17
CA ALA A 48 6.57 3.99 -8.47
C ALA A 48 5.12 4.33 -8.83
N THR A 49 4.72 4.11 -10.08
CA THR A 49 3.30 4.07 -10.47
C THR A 49 2.69 2.72 -10.09
N PHE A 50 1.40 2.67 -9.75
CA PHE A 50 0.74 1.41 -9.38
C PHE A 50 0.85 0.32 -10.46
N ARG A 51 0.71 0.67 -11.74
CA ARG A 51 0.93 -0.24 -12.88
C ARG A 51 2.33 -0.88 -12.94
N ALA A 52 3.35 -0.23 -12.37
CA ALA A 52 4.72 -0.72 -12.37
C ALA A 52 4.99 -1.70 -11.20
N LEU A 53 4.04 -1.83 -10.27
CA LEU A 53 4.17 -2.78 -9.17
C LEU A 53 3.94 -4.22 -9.66
N PRO A 54 4.64 -5.19 -9.06
CA PRO A 54 4.33 -6.61 -9.29
C PRO A 54 2.89 -6.97 -8.93
N ASP A 55 2.32 -7.97 -9.61
CA ASP A 55 0.91 -8.39 -9.44
C ASP A 55 0.54 -8.74 -8.01
N TYR A 56 1.45 -9.40 -7.28
CA TYR A 56 1.22 -9.78 -5.88
C TYR A 56 1.09 -8.55 -4.96
N ALA A 57 1.77 -7.45 -5.27
CA ALA A 57 1.68 -6.20 -4.53
C ALA A 57 0.40 -5.43 -4.92
N ARG A 58 0.09 -5.36 -6.21
CA ARG A 58 -1.14 -4.74 -6.72
C ARG A 58 -2.40 -5.38 -6.14
N THR A 59 -2.40 -6.71 -6.04
CA THR A 59 -3.53 -7.48 -5.50
C THR A 59 -3.86 -7.10 -4.06
N VAL A 60 -2.87 -6.77 -3.23
CA VAL A 60 -3.10 -6.34 -1.84
C VAL A 60 -3.88 -5.02 -1.79
N ALA A 61 -3.46 -4.02 -2.58
CA ALA A 61 -4.16 -2.74 -2.62
C ALA A 61 -5.57 -2.88 -3.21
N LEU A 62 -5.74 -3.61 -4.31
CA LEU A 62 -7.04 -3.81 -4.96
C LEU A 62 -8.05 -4.49 -4.05
N LYS A 63 -7.64 -5.53 -3.32
CA LYS A 63 -8.51 -6.23 -2.35
C LYS A 63 -8.97 -5.31 -1.23
N ARG A 64 -8.20 -4.27 -0.88
CA ARG A 64 -8.58 -3.31 0.16
C ARG A 64 -9.67 -2.35 -0.31
N VAL A 65 -9.67 -2.00 -1.59
CA VAL A 65 -10.62 -1.03 -2.16
C VAL A 65 -12.00 -1.64 -2.33
N THR A 66 -12.09 -2.81 -2.98
CA THR A 66 -13.38 -3.42 -3.28
C THR A 66 -13.28 -4.93 -3.50
N ILE A 67 -14.39 -5.62 -3.21
CA ILE A 67 -14.58 -7.05 -3.45
C ILE A 67 -15.21 -7.27 -4.84
N ASP A 68 -15.96 -6.29 -5.35
CA ASP A 68 -16.64 -6.38 -6.64
C ASP A 68 -15.68 -6.26 -7.82
N LEU A 69 -15.88 -7.10 -8.83
CA LEU A 69 -14.99 -7.20 -9.99
C LEU A 69 -15.15 -6.00 -10.94
N ALA A 70 -16.37 -5.45 -11.08
CA ALA A 70 -16.60 -4.28 -11.93
C ALA A 70 -15.96 -3.04 -11.30
N GLU A 71 -16.14 -2.84 -9.99
CA GLU A 71 -15.48 -1.76 -9.26
C GLU A 71 -13.94 -1.89 -9.23
N ARG A 72 -13.40 -3.12 -9.29
CA ARG A 72 -11.94 -3.34 -9.35
C ARG A 72 -11.28 -2.70 -10.57
N ALA A 73 -11.94 -2.72 -11.73
CA ALA A 73 -11.40 -2.10 -12.94
C ALA A 73 -11.27 -0.58 -12.77
N ILE A 74 -12.31 0.04 -12.18
CA ILE A 74 -12.33 1.47 -11.86
C ILE A 74 -11.26 1.80 -10.83
N ALA A 75 -11.20 1.03 -9.73
CA ALA A 75 -10.22 1.19 -8.68
C ALA A 75 -8.78 1.06 -9.20
N SER A 76 -8.51 0.06 -10.05
CA SER A 76 -7.19 -0.13 -10.66
C SER A 76 -6.78 1.07 -11.49
N ARG A 77 -7.69 1.59 -12.32
CA ARG A 77 -7.40 2.77 -13.15
C ARG A 77 -7.11 4.01 -12.31
N ILE A 78 -7.86 4.23 -11.23
CA ILE A 78 -7.58 5.36 -10.32
C ILE A 78 -6.24 5.14 -9.63
N LEU A 79 -5.94 3.92 -9.17
CA LEU A 79 -4.67 3.61 -8.51
C LEU A 79 -3.46 3.81 -9.44
N ASP A 80 -3.60 3.60 -10.75
CA ASP A 80 -2.53 3.90 -11.73
C ASP A 80 -2.12 5.38 -11.74
N ASP A 81 -3.02 6.27 -11.34
CA ASP A 81 -2.81 7.71 -11.33
C ASP A 81 -2.43 8.27 -9.94
N VAL A 82 -2.30 7.42 -8.91
CA VAL A 82 -1.87 7.83 -7.56
C VAL A 82 -0.44 7.41 -7.26
N HIS A 83 0.19 8.12 -6.33
CA HIS A 83 1.52 7.78 -5.85
C HIS A 83 1.46 6.50 -5.02
N VAL A 84 2.40 5.60 -5.30
CA VAL A 84 2.63 4.39 -4.50
C VAL A 84 4.11 4.21 -4.24
N SER A 85 4.45 3.59 -3.11
CA SER A 85 5.82 3.22 -2.79
C SER A 85 5.86 1.82 -2.21
N PHE A 86 6.64 0.94 -2.86
CA PHE A 86 6.84 -0.45 -2.46
C PHE A 86 8.30 -0.65 -2.05
N ILE A 87 8.52 -1.03 -0.81
CA ILE A 87 9.86 -1.16 -0.22
C ILE A 87 9.96 -2.42 0.61
N GLU A 88 11.18 -2.94 0.76
CA GLU A 88 11.50 -3.93 1.78
C GLU A 88 12.32 -3.26 2.88
N LEU A 89 11.84 -3.32 4.12
CA LEU A 89 12.55 -2.80 5.28
C LEU A 89 13.01 -3.93 6.19
N SER A 90 14.08 -3.71 6.95
CA SER A 90 14.55 -4.72 7.91
C SER A 90 13.43 -5.07 8.90
N THR A 91 13.32 -6.36 9.21
CA THR A 91 12.31 -6.85 10.16
C THR A 91 12.46 -6.21 11.52
N ASN A 92 13.68 -5.90 11.96
CA ASN A 92 13.96 -5.19 13.20
C ASN A 92 13.37 -3.77 13.18
N ALA A 93 13.60 -2.99 12.12
CA ALA A 93 13.09 -1.62 12.03
C ALA A 93 11.55 -1.59 12.06
N VAL A 94 10.90 -2.51 11.34
CA VAL A 94 9.42 -2.62 11.36
C VAL A 94 8.92 -3.10 12.72
N SER A 95 9.62 -4.05 13.35
CA SER A 95 9.29 -4.57 14.68
C SER A 95 9.29 -3.50 15.76
N GLU A 96 10.29 -2.62 15.76
CA GLU A 96 10.33 -1.49 16.69
C GLU A 96 9.13 -0.56 16.53
N VAL A 97 8.76 -0.23 15.29
CA VAL A 97 7.61 0.63 15.03
C VAL A 97 6.31 -0.04 15.48
N VAL A 98 6.15 -1.34 15.21
CA VAL A 98 5.01 -2.14 15.67
C VAL A 98 4.94 -2.18 17.20
N GLN A 99 6.06 -2.39 17.88
CA GLN A 99 6.11 -2.37 19.35
C GLN A 99 5.69 -1.01 19.92
N ARG A 100 6.21 0.09 19.37
CA ARG A 100 5.79 1.44 19.80
C ARG A 100 4.30 1.67 19.57
N TYR A 101 3.76 1.22 18.45
CA TYR A 101 2.33 1.34 18.15
C TYR A 101 1.45 0.55 19.13
N LEU A 102 1.84 -0.69 19.44
CA LEU A 102 1.10 -1.54 20.40
C LEU A 102 1.26 -1.03 21.83
N GLY A 103 2.46 -0.63 22.25
CA GLY A 103 2.72 -0.10 23.58
C GLY A 103 2.04 1.25 23.83
N GLY A 104 1.94 2.11 22.82
CA GLY A 104 1.21 3.38 22.90
C GLY A 104 -0.31 3.22 22.97
N GLN A 105 -0.86 2.02 22.73
CA GLN A 105 -2.28 1.72 22.91
C GLN A 105 -2.66 1.45 24.37
N ASP A 106 -1.70 1.07 25.21
CA ASP A 106 -1.92 0.70 26.62
C ASP A 106 -1.69 1.88 27.60
N SER A 107 -1.16 3.02 27.14
CA SER A 107 -0.77 4.14 28.00
C SER A 107 -1.88 5.18 28.16
N GLY A 108 -2.88 4.83 28.95
CA GLY A 108 -3.68 5.76 29.76
C GLY A 108 -3.09 5.96 31.17
N GLY A 109 -1.78 5.81 31.34
CA GLY A 109 -1.11 5.90 32.62
C GLY A 109 0.37 6.25 32.45
N ASP A 110 0.75 7.37 33.05
CA ASP A 110 2.13 7.75 33.32
C ASP A 110 2.87 6.60 34.02
N VAL A 111 4.14 6.39 33.66
CA VAL A 111 5.25 5.86 34.47
C VAL A 111 6.39 5.45 33.54
N THR A 112 7.48 6.20 33.66
CA THR A 112 8.85 5.79 33.38
C THR A 112 9.10 4.35 33.84
N ASP A 113 9.28 3.42 32.90
CA ASP A 113 9.88 2.13 33.23
C ASP A 113 10.74 1.66 32.06
N GLU A 114 12.05 1.56 32.31
CA GLU A 114 13.04 0.98 31.40
C GLU A 114 12.80 -0.53 31.32
N ARG A 115 11.75 -0.94 30.61
CA ARG A 115 11.51 -2.36 30.34
C ARG A 115 12.44 -2.78 29.21
N PRO A 116 13.33 -3.78 29.40
CA PRO A 116 14.16 -4.27 28.32
C PRO A 116 13.26 -4.78 27.20
N ALA A 117 13.68 -4.56 25.95
CA ALA A 117 12.99 -5.01 24.75
C ALA A 117 12.77 -6.54 24.80
N THR A 118 11.71 -6.98 25.48
CA THR A 118 11.19 -8.33 25.38
C THR A 118 10.94 -8.55 23.91
N SER A 119 11.70 -9.47 23.32
CA SER A 119 11.64 -9.74 21.90
C SER A 119 10.19 -9.92 21.50
N LEU A 120 9.78 -9.28 20.40
CA LEU A 120 8.44 -9.41 19.84
C LEU A 120 8.02 -10.89 19.76
N GLN A 121 9.00 -11.79 19.54
CA GLN A 121 8.85 -13.25 19.59
C GLN A 121 8.19 -13.80 20.86
N ALA A 122 8.42 -13.22 22.04
CA ALA A 122 7.85 -13.69 23.31
C ALA A 122 6.38 -13.27 23.51
N GLN A 123 5.88 -12.29 22.73
CA GLN A 123 4.54 -11.73 22.87
C GLN A 123 3.60 -12.11 21.71
N LEU A 124 4.09 -12.85 20.72
CA LEU A 124 3.27 -13.25 19.58
C LEU A 124 2.38 -14.43 19.96
N PRO A 125 1.04 -14.31 19.86
CA PRO A 125 0.16 -15.47 19.88
C PRO A 125 0.65 -16.56 18.93
N SER A 126 0.40 -17.83 19.26
CA SER A 126 0.57 -18.92 18.31
C SER A 126 -0.42 -18.74 17.15
N PHE A 127 0.02 -18.06 16.08
CA PHE A 127 -0.79 -17.81 14.91
C PHE A 127 -0.87 -19.08 14.04
N PRO A 128 -1.99 -19.31 13.34
CA PRO A 128 -2.03 -20.35 12.33
C PRO A 128 -0.88 -20.11 11.34
N ASN A 129 -0.15 -21.17 11.00
CA ASN A 129 0.92 -21.14 10.00
C ASN A 129 0.33 -20.75 8.64
N LEU A 130 0.17 -19.44 8.42
CA LEU A 130 -0.19 -18.88 7.14
C LEU A 130 1.04 -18.99 6.25
N ASN A 131 1.02 -19.96 5.34
CA ASN A 131 2.07 -20.20 4.36
C ASN A 131 2.07 -19.11 3.29
N TYR A 132 2.57 -17.92 3.64
CA TYR A 132 2.94 -16.94 2.64
C TYR A 132 4.19 -17.41 1.90
N PRO A 133 4.35 -17.09 0.61
CA PRO A 133 5.50 -17.55 -0.14
C PRO A 133 6.80 -16.92 0.37
N HIS A 134 7.95 -17.54 0.07
CA HIS A 134 9.27 -16.97 0.38
C HIS A 134 9.72 -15.92 -0.63
N VAL A 135 9.25 -16.05 -1.88
CA VAL A 135 9.46 -15.11 -2.99
C VAL A 135 8.13 -14.44 -3.31
N ALA A 136 8.13 -13.24 -3.89
CA ALA A 136 6.91 -12.53 -4.25
C ALA A 136 5.97 -12.33 -3.04
N ARG A 137 6.55 -11.94 -1.90
CA ARG A 137 5.87 -11.78 -0.62
C ARG A 137 4.85 -10.64 -0.69
N PRO A 138 3.55 -10.89 -0.44
CA PRO A 138 2.56 -9.82 -0.44
C PRO A 138 2.87 -8.76 0.64
N PRO A 139 2.85 -7.45 0.30
CA PRO A 139 3.23 -6.41 1.25
C PRO A 139 2.23 -6.22 2.39
N CYS A 140 2.72 -5.69 3.52
CA CYS A 140 1.90 -5.05 4.53
C CYS A 140 1.54 -3.64 4.06
N LEU A 141 0.25 -3.31 4.09
CA LEU A 141 -0.28 -2.05 3.61
C LEU A 141 -0.21 -1.01 4.72
N LEU A 142 0.46 0.12 4.49
CA LEU A 142 0.67 1.13 5.52
C LEU A 142 -0.57 2.03 5.69
N ARG A 143 -0.98 2.21 6.96
CA ARG A 143 -2.00 3.18 7.34
C ARG A 143 -1.36 4.57 7.50
N PRO A 144 -1.87 5.60 6.82
CA PRO A 144 -1.39 6.97 7.01
C PRO A 144 -1.54 7.41 8.48
N ASN A 145 -0.58 8.21 8.96
CA ASN A 145 -0.55 8.87 10.27
C ASN A 145 -0.47 7.97 11.51
N SER A 146 -0.52 6.64 11.38
CA SER A 146 -0.53 5.74 12.54
C SER A 146 0.70 4.88 12.66
N ASN A 147 1.64 4.95 11.71
CA ASN A 147 2.83 4.08 11.61
C ASN A 147 2.53 2.58 11.68
N ALA A 148 1.27 2.19 11.39
CA ALA A 148 0.78 0.83 11.56
C ALA A 148 0.22 0.30 10.25
N PHE A 149 -0.21 -0.97 10.27
CA PHE A 149 -0.78 -1.59 9.08
C PHE A 149 -2.26 -1.29 8.94
N LEU A 150 -2.63 -0.80 7.75
CA LEU A 150 -4.00 -0.78 7.27
C LEU A 150 -4.50 -2.19 6.95
N ASP A 151 -3.61 -3.03 6.41
CA ASP A 151 -3.79 -4.46 6.16
C ASP A 151 -2.44 -5.19 6.26
N GLY A 152 -2.44 -6.47 6.63
CA GLY A 152 -1.24 -7.29 6.66
C GLY A 152 -0.60 -7.50 8.03
N TRP A 153 -1.33 -7.30 9.13
CA TRP A 153 -0.88 -7.69 10.48
C TRP A 153 -0.45 -9.17 10.54
N MET A 154 -1.29 -10.06 10.03
CA MET A 154 -0.96 -11.48 9.96
C MET A 154 0.25 -11.75 9.07
N ARG A 155 0.45 -10.99 7.98
CA ARG A 155 1.62 -11.12 7.11
C ARG A 155 2.89 -10.75 7.85
N PHE A 156 2.89 -9.61 8.55
CA PHE A 156 4.01 -9.18 9.36
C PHE A 156 4.39 -10.25 10.39
N PHE A 157 3.43 -10.76 11.16
CA PHE A 157 3.71 -11.78 12.16
C PHE A 157 4.22 -13.10 11.56
N SER A 158 3.68 -13.53 10.43
CA SER A 158 4.17 -14.71 9.72
C SER A 158 5.59 -14.52 9.16
N TYR A 159 5.92 -13.36 8.61
CA TYR A 159 7.28 -13.07 8.13
C TYR A 159 8.27 -13.01 9.28
N ALA A 160 7.90 -12.34 10.38
CA ALA A 160 8.73 -12.23 11.57
C ALA A 160 8.97 -13.60 12.23
N SER A 161 7.93 -14.43 12.38
CA SER A 161 8.06 -15.76 12.99
C SER A 161 8.88 -16.72 12.14
N ARG A 162 8.85 -16.56 10.82
CA ARG A 162 9.68 -17.31 9.86
C ARG A 162 11.15 -16.88 9.88
N GLY A 163 11.47 -15.75 10.50
CA GLY A 163 12.82 -15.19 10.53
C GLY A 163 13.21 -14.48 9.24
N ASP A 164 12.24 -13.97 8.48
CA ASP A 164 12.54 -13.18 7.28
C ASP A 164 13.38 -11.94 7.66
N PRO A 165 14.45 -11.60 6.91
CA PRO A 165 15.31 -10.47 7.23
C PRO A 165 14.65 -9.12 6.95
N THR A 166 13.67 -9.10 6.05
CA THR A 166 12.95 -7.89 5.63
C THR A 166 11.44 -8.12 5.61
N ILE A 167 10.68 -7.03 5.69
CA ILE A 167 9.22 -6.99 5.57
C ILE A 167 8.87 -6.16 4.34
N PRO A 168 8.11 -6.70 3.37
CA PRO A 168 7.61 -5.92 2.25
C PRO A 168 6.50 -4.98 2.73
N LEU A 169 6.61 -3.70 2.39
CA LEU A 169 5.66 -2.64 2.74
C LEU A 169 5.13 -1.97 1.47
N LEU A 170 3.86 -1.56 1.52
CA LEU A 170 3.24 -0.79 0.45
C LEU A 170 2.55 0.43 1.05
N ALA A 171 2.99 1.61 0.62
CA ALA A 171 2.31 2.89 0.85
C ALA A 171 1.56 3.31 -0.40
N VAL A 172 0.37 3.89 -0.23
CA VAL A 172 -0.48 4.40 -1.30
C VAL A 172 -0.99 5.76 -0.84
N ASP A 173 -1.02 6.76 -1.72
CA ASP A 173 -1.69 8.01 -1.42
C ASP A 173 -3.22 7.82 -1.43
N TRP A 174 -3.74 7.34 -0.31
CA TRP A 174 -5.16 7.12 -0.11
C TRP A 174 -5.99 8.39 -0.21
N ARG A 175 -5.40 9.58 0.03
CA ARG A 175 -6.15 10.82 -0.11
C ARG A 175 -6.41 11.13 -1.57
N ASP A 176 -5.37 11.14 -2.41
CA ASP A 176 -5.53 11.34 -3.85
C ASP A 176 -6.45 10.26 -4.45
N PHE A 177 -6.33 9.01 -3.99
CA PHE A 177 -7.23 7.93 -4.39
C PHE A 177 -8.71 8.25 -4.08
N HIS A 178 -9.02 8.65 -2.85
CA HIS A 178 -10.39 8.95 -2.44
C HIS A 178 -10.96 10.21 -3.10
N ASP A 179 -10.13 11.26 -3.28
CA ASP A 179 -10.55 12.50 -3.94
C ASP A 179 -10.94 12.25 -5.41
N ARG A 180 -10.18 11.40 -6.11
CA ARG A 180 -10.48 10.97 -7.48
C ARG A 180 -11.69 10.05 -7.56
N LEU A 181 -11.84 9.14 -6.60
CA LEU A 181 -13.03 8.30 -6.51
C LEU A 181 -14.29 9.14 -6.30
N GLY A 182 -14.22 10.19 -5.46
CA GLY A 182 -15.29 11.16 -5.27
C GLY A 182 -15.65 11.89 -6.57
N THR A 183 -14.64 12.45 -7.24
CA THR A 183 -14.82 13.18 -8.50
C THR A 183 -15.46 12.29 -9.58
N LEU A 184 -15.02 11.04 -9.70
CA LEU A 184 -15.60 10.09 -10.66
C LEU A 184 -17.08 9.81 -10.35
N ARG A 185 -17.43 9.65 -9.08
CA ARG A 185 -18.82 9.45 -8.66
C ARG A 185 -19.67 10.67 -9.01
N ASP A 186 -19.17 11.88 -8.74
CA ASP A 186 -19.87 13.13 -9.05
C ASP A 186 -20.07 13.34 -10.56
N CYS A 187 -19.11 12.90 -11.39
CA CYS A 187 -19.27 12.89 -12.84
C CYS A 187 -20.33 11.89 -13.32
N MET A 188 -20.47 10.74 -12.65
CA MET A 188 -21.49 9.73 -12.97
C MET A 188 -22.89 10.09 -12.42
N THR A 189 -22.97 10.95 -11.40
CA THR A 189 -24.22 11.45 -10.81
C THR A 189 -24.56 12.89 -11.20
N GLY A 190 -23.88 13.44 -12.22
CA GLY A 190 -24.13 14.79 -12.73
C GLY A 190 -25.61 15.07 -12.95
N PRO A 191 -26.07 16.32 -12.75
CA PRO A 191 -27.48 16.62 -12.60
C PRO A 191 -28.20 16.23 -13.88
N HIS A 192 -29.18 15.33 -13.77
CA HIS A 192 -30.28 15.28 -14.73
C HIS A 192 -30.99 16.65 -14.65
N LYS A 193 -30.46 17.64 -15.38
CA LYS A 193 -31.26 18.75 -15.88
C LYS A 193 -32.24 18.11 -16.87
N TYR A 194 -33.30 17.51 -16.35
CA TYR A 194 -34.55 17.51 -17.09
C TYR A 194 -34.85 18.98 -17.31
N ALA A 195 -34.49 19.47 -18.51
CA ALA A 195 -35.15 20.62 -19.07
C ALA A 195 -36.63 20.26 -19.06
N HIS A 196 -37.35 20.76 -18.05
CA HIS A 196 -38.79 20.93 -18.17
C HIS A 196 -38.96 21.83 -19.40
N ARG A 197 -39.18 21.19 -20.55
CA ARG A 197 -39.89 21.80 -21.67
C ARG A 197 -41.15 22.36 -21.04
N ASN A 198 -41.24 23.69 -20.96
CA ASN A 198 -42.49 24.37 -20.74
C ASN A 198 -43.45 23.86 -21.81
N PHE A 199 -44.34 22.95 -21.40
CA PHE A 199 -45.51 22.61 -22.20
C PHE A 199 -46.36 23.87 -22.28
N GLY A 200 -46.76 24.18 -23.51
CA GLY A 200 -47.37 25.44 -23.89
C GLY A 200 -48.48 25.90 -22.96
N GLU A 201 -48.47 27.20 -22.69
CA GLU A 201 -49.70 27.92 -22.37
C GLU A 201 -50.74 27.62 -23.45
N PRO A 202 -51.99 27.28 -23.09
CA PRO A 202 -53.07 27.24 -24.06
C PRO A 202 -53.44 28.68 -24.47
N PRO A 203 -53.82 28.92 -25.73
CA PRO A 203 -54.25 30.23 -26.18
C PRO A 203 -55.55 30.61 -25.47
N GLN A 204 -55.59 31.79 -24.84
CA GLN A 204 -56.84 32.39 -24.40
C GLN A 204 -57.63 32.85 -25.63
N ALA A 205 -58.88 32.39 -25.72
CA ALA A 205 -59.88 32.85 -26.66
C ALA A 205 -60.69 34.00 -26.04
#